data_AF-A0A2V8BCI4-F1
#
_entry.id   AF-A0A2V8BCI4-F1
#
_cell.length_a   1.000
_cell.length_b   1.000
_cell.length_c   1.000
_cell.angle_alpha   90.00
_cell.angle_beta   90.00
_cell.angle_gamma   90.00
#
_symmetry.space_group_name_H-M   'P 1'
#
loop_
_entity.id
_entity.type
_entity.pdbx_description
1 polymer ?
#
loop_
_entity_poly.entity_id
_entity_poly.type
_entity_poly.pdbx_seq_one_letter_code
_entity_poly.pdbx_strand_id
1 'polypeptide(L)'
;MRCFSLFIVAVALVAGSTQAQPPSTHQRAPGGYIVQHEWDIGKTEPGTHNGGGQTIGYSFFDKTPGLTLVFRKRALKPGSGIGYHEQKEDEIYYVLSGHGAMTVDGKTFDVGPG
;
A
#
# COMPACT_ATOMS: atom_id res chain seq x y z
N MET A 1 -3.39 62.67 23.89
CA MET A 1 -2.76 62.43 22.57
C MET A 1 -3.63 61.45 21.81
N ARG A 2 -4.15 61.88 20.67
CA ARG A 2 -5.15 61.16 19.85
C ARG A 2 -4.44 60.21 18.88
N CYS A 3 -4.92 59.00 18.73
CA CYS A 3 -4.87 58.24 17.48
C CYS A 3 -5.95 57.15 17.52
N PHE A 4 -7.10 57.44 16.93
CA PHE A 4 -8.07 56.40 16.57
C PHE A 4 -7.83 56.10 15.09
N SER A 5 -7.25 54.94 14.79
CA SER A 5 -7.13 54.43 13.42
C SER A 5 -8.46 53.81 13.00
N LEU A 6 -9.06 54.38 11.97
CA LEU A 6 -10.24 53.87 11.30
C LEU A 6 -9.83 52.71 10.39
N PHE A 7 -10.14 51.47 10.77
CA PHE A 7 -10.01 50.31 9.88
C PHE A 7 -11.26 50.19 9.01
N ILE A 8 -11.12 50.43 7.70
CA ILE A 8 -12.15 50.12 6.71
C ILE A 8 -11.98 48.64 6.34
N VAL A 9 -12.92 47.80 6.78
CA VAL A 9 -13.01 46.40 6.32
C VAL A 9 -13.82 46.39 5.02
N ALA A 10 -13.14 46.22 3.89
CA ALA A 10 -13.79 45.96 2.61
C ALA A 10 -14.17 44.47 2.55
N VAL A 11 -15.46 44.16 2.69
CA VAL A 11 -15.99 42.81 2.46
C VAL A 11 -16.13 42.61 0.95
N ALA A 12 -15.19 41.88 0.35
CA ALA A 12 -15.32 41.43 -1.04
C ALA A 12 -16.29 40.23 -1.08
N LEU A 13 -17.50 40.47 -1.59
CA LEU A 13 -18.45 39.40 -1.94
C LEU A 13 -17.89 38.63 -3.13
N VAL A 14 -17.22 37.50 -2.88
CA VAL A 14 -16.84 36.55 -3.93
C VAL A 14 -18.10 35.74 -4.27
N ALA A 15 -18.72 36.05 -5.41
CA ALA A 15 -19.80 35.24 -5.97
C ALA A 15 -19.23 33.86 -6.34
N GLY A 16 -19.47 32.87 -5.47
CA GLY A 16 -19.09 31.49 -5.70
C GLY A 16 -19.80 30.94 -6.93
N SER A 17 -19.08 30.79 -8.03
CA SER A 17 -19.56 30.08 -9.20
C SER A 17 -19.49 28.59 -8.89
N THR A 18 -20.62 27.96 -8.62
CA THR A 18 -20.72 26.51 -8.55
C THR A 18 -20.56 25.92 -9.95
N GLN A 19 -19.33 25.71 -10.38
CA GLN A 19 -19.08 24.87 -11.55
C GLN A 19 -19.42 23.43 -11.16
N ALA A 20 -20.56 22.95 -11.63
CA ALA A 20 -20.87 21.52 -11.61
C ALA A 20 -19.80 20.79 -12.44
N GLN A 21 -18.90 20.09 -11.77
CA GLN A 21 -17.99 19.17 -12.45
C GLN A 21 -18.84 18.06 -13.06
N PRO A 22 -18.75 17.81 -14.38
CA PRO A 22 -19.42 16.67 -14.98
C PRO A 22 -18.94 15.40 -14.26
N PRO A 23 -19.80 14.37 -14.13
CA PRO A 23 -19.39 13.10 -13.55
C PRO A 23 -18.14 12.63 -14.28
N SER A 24 -17.07 12.38 -13.52
CA SER A 24 -15.83 11.82 -14.03
C SER A 24 -16.14 10.41 -14.52
N THR A 25 -16.59 10.31 -15.76
CA THR A 25 -16.49 9.09 -16.54
C THR A 25 -15.01 8.86 -16.72
N HIS A 26 -14.39 8.15 -15.78
CA HIS A 26 -13.14 7.44 -16.02
C HIS A 26 -13.45 6.46 -17.15
N GLN A 27 -13.42 6.96 -18.38
CA GLN A 27 -13.53 6.19 -19.59
C GLN A 27 -12.34 5.25 -19.55
N ARG A 28 -12.60 3.98 -19.18
CA ARG A 28 -11.58 2.94 -19.12
C ARG A 28 -10.94 2.90 -20.50
N ALA A 29 -9.69 3.37 -20.57
CA ALA A 29 -8.92 3.36 -21.80
C ALA A 29 -8.90 1.93 -22.37
N PRO A 30 -8.82 1.76 -23.71
CA PRO A 30 -8.67 0.44 -24.32
C PRO A 30 -7.43 -0.24 -23.71
N GLY A 31 -7.55 -1.55 -23.45
CA GLY A 31 -6.58 -2.34 -22.68
C GLY A 31 -5.12 -2.01 -22.96
N GLY A 32 -4.41 -1.62 -21.90
CA GLY A 32 -2.97 -1.44 -21.86
C GLY A 32 -2.31 -2.44 -20.91
N TYR A 33 -0.99 -2.38 -20.81
CA TYR A 33 -0.21 -3.15 -19.85
C TYR A 33 0.45 -2.22 -18.83
N ILE A 34 0.77 -2.75 -17.65
CA ILE A 34 1.54 -2.04 -16.62
C ILE A 34 2.79 -2.88 -16.35
N VAL A 35 3.95 -2.26 -16.49
CA VAL A 35 5.24 -2.84 -16.11
C VAL A 35 5.73 -2.12 -14.87
N GLN A 36 6.15 -2.88 -13.86
CA GLN A 36 6.78 -2.36 -12.67
C GLN A 36 7.97 -3.23 -12.33
N HIS A 37 9.08 -2.61 -11.97
CA HIS A 37 10.29 -3.33 -11.57
C HIS A 37 10.44 -3.35 -10.05
N GLU A 38 10.98 -4.44 -9.52
CA GLU A 38 11.13 -4.60 -8.07
C GLU A 38 12.09 -3.58 -7.45
N TRP A 39 13.11 -3.14 -8.20
CA TRP A 39 14.15 -2.24 -7.73
C TRP A 39 13.61 -0.83 -7.41
N ASP A 40 12.44 -0.49 -7.95
CA ASP A 40 11.78 0.80 -7.73
C ASP A 40 10.87 0.83 -6.48
N ILE A 41 10.52 -0.34 -5.93
CA ILE A 41 9.41 -0.45 -4.96
C ILE A 41 9.77 -1.09 -3.63
N GLY A 42 11.02 -1.55 -3.47
CA GLY A 42 11.49 -2.15 -2.23
C GLY A 42 11.44 -1.16 -1.06
N LYS A 43 10.80 -1.57 0.04
CA LYS A 43 10.73 -0.79 1.28
C LYS A 43 11.23 -1.62 2.45
N THR A 44 12.17 -1.07 3.22
CA THR A 44 12.56 -1.66 4.50
C THR A 44 11.46 -1.40 5.53
N GLU A 45 10.94 -2.47 6.13
CA GLU A 45 9.83 -2.40 7.07
C GLU A 45 9.87 -3.58 8.06
N PRO A 46 9.27 -3.44 9.26
CA PRO A 46 9.18 -4.57 10.19
C PRO A 46 8.38 -5.74 9.60
N GLY A 47 8.53 -6.92 10.18
CA GLY A 47 7.68 -8.07 9.88
C GLY A 47 6.19 -7.75 10.11
N THR A 48 5.34 -8.14 9.17
CA THR A 48 3.89 -7.89 9.24
C THR A 48 3.23 -8.71 10.34
N HIS A 49 2.03 -8.30 10.77
CA HIS A 49 1.25 -8.99 11.82
C HIS A 49 2.03 -9.20 13.13
N ASN A 50 2.92 -8.27 13.48
CA ASN A 50 3.82 -8.37 14.64
C ASN A 50 4.85 -9.51 14.55
N GLY A 51 5.19 -9.96 13.34
CA GLY A 51 6.22 -10.99 13.11
C GLY A 51 7.65 -10.52 13.43
N GLY A 52 7.83 -9.24 13.75
CA GLY A 52 9.09 -8.68 14.23
C GLY A 52 10.20 -8.69 13.19
N GLY A 53 11.42 -8.37 13.65
CA GLY A 53 12.61 -8.28 12.81
C GLY A 53 12.50 -7.27 11.67
N GLN A 54 13.47 -7.29 10.76
CA GLN A 54 13.49 -6.45 9.57
C GLN A 54 13.13 -7.27 8.33
N THR A 55 12.33 -6.70 7.44
CA THR A 55 12.01 -7.27 6.14
C THR A 55 12.19 -6.22 5.04
N ILE A 56 12.17 -6.67 3.79
CA ILE A 56 12.00 -5.79 2.64
C ILE A 56 10.70 -6.19 1.93
N GLY A 57 9.72 -5.29 1.91
CA GLY A 57 8.44 -5.49 1.23
C GLY A 57 8.44 -4.90 -0.18
N TYR A 58 7.86 -5.64 -1.12
CA TYR A 58 7.64 -5.22 -2.51
C TYR A 58 6.16 -5.44 -2.83
N SER A 59 5.37 -4.37 -2.81
CA SER A 59 3.96 -4.42 -3.18
C SER A 59 3.79 -4.00 -4.64
N PHE A 60 3.70 -4.99 -5.52
CA PHE A 60 3.55 -4.74 -6.94
C PHE A 60 2.14 -4.23 -7.24
N PHE A 61 2.07 -3.21 -8.10
CA PHE A 61 0.85 -2.62 -8.62
C PHE A 61 -0.11 -2.08 -7.54
N ASP A 62 0.41 -1.72 -6.36
CA ASP A 62 -0.37 -1.25 -5.20
C ASP A 62 -1.17 0.04 -5.47
N LYS A 63 -0.76 0.81 -6.48
CA LYS A 63 -1.42 2.04 -6.95
C LYS A 63 -2.31 1.82 -8.18
N THR A 64 -2.39 0.59 -8.70
CA THR A 64 -3.18 0.29 -9.90
C THR A 64 -4.65 0.07 -9.53
N PRO A 65 -5.58 0.87 -10.08
CA PRO A 65 -6.99 0.73 -9.75
C PRO A 65 -7.62 -0.52 -10.35
N GLY A 66 -8.51 -1.16 -9.60
CA GLY A 66 -9.33 -2.28 -10.09
C GLY A 66 -8.65 -3.64 -10.13
N LEU A 67 -7.46 -3.79 -9.55
CA LEU A 67 -6.86 -5.10 -9.30
C LEU A 67 -7.51 -5.74 -8.06
N THR A 68 -7.95 -6.99 -8.21
CA THR A 68 -8.47 -7.81 -7.11
C THR A 68 -7.40 -8.71 -6.50
N LEU A 69 -6.40 -9.11 -7.30
CA LEU A 69 -5.23 -9.85 -6.84
C LEU A 69 -4.20 -8.89 -6.27
N VAL A 70 -3.67 -9.22 -5.09
CA VAL A 70 -2.51 -8.54 -4.55
C VAL A 70 -1.26 -9.39 -4.75
N PHE A 71 -0.32 -8.89 -5.56
CA PHE A 71 0.96 -9.55 -5.79
C PHE A 71 2.06 -8.89 -4.95
N ARG A 72 2.64 -9.65 -4.01
CA ARG A 72 3.68 -9.16 -3.11
C ARG A 72 4.87 -10.11 -3.08
N LYS A 73 6.07 -9.55 -3.04
CA LYS A 73 7.29 -10.24 -2.63
C LYS A 73 7.71 -9.69 -1.27
N ARG A 74 8.19 -10.55 -0.38
CA ARG A 74 8.82 -10.15 0.88
C ARG A 74 10.13 -10.89 1.07
N ALA A 75 11.20 -10.14 1.33
CA ALA A 75 12.47 -10.71 1.77
C ALA A 75 12.53 -10.64 3.30
N LEU A 76 12.42 -11.80 3.96
CA LEU A 76 12.55 -11.94 5.40
C LEU A 76 14.05 -11.98 5.76
N LYS A 77 14.54 -11.02 6.56
CA LYS A 77 15.90 -11.10 7.12
C LYS A 77 15.92 -12.10 8.29
N PRO A 78 17.09 -12.63 8.69
CA PRO A 78 17.18 -13.51 9.84
C PRO A 78 16.52 -12.91 11.08
N GLY A 79 15.69 -13.70 11.77
CA GLY A 79 14.92 -13.26 12.95
C GLY A 79 13.67 -12.42 12.65
N SER A 80 13.30 -12.24 11.39
CA SER A 80 12.01 -11.65 11.00
C SER A 80 11.00 -12.73 10.59
N GLY A 81 9.73 -12.35 10.61
CA GLY A 81 8.66 -13.22 10.16
C GLY A 81 7.39 -12.47 9.79
N ILE A 82 6.38 -13.24 9.43
CA ILE A 82 4.99 -12.81 9.32
C ILE A 82 4.32 -13.39 10.56
N GLY A 83 3.77 -12.56 11.42
CA GLY A 83 3.19 -13.03 12.67
C GLY A 83 1.94 -13.87 12.42
N TYR A 84 1.66 -14.80 13.33
CA TYR A 84 0.51 -15.69 13.24
C TYR A 84 -0.79 -14.89 13.33
N HIS A 85 -1.67 -15.05 12.34
CA HIS A 85 -2.95 -14.34 12.27
C HIS A 85 -3.98 -15.15 11.47
N GLU A 86 -5.25 -14.85 11.70
CA GLU A 86 -6.35 -15.36 10.88
C GLU A 86 -6.28 -14.69 9.50
N GLN A 87 -6.20 -15.51 8.46
CA GLN A 87 -6.26 -15.05 7.08
C GLN A 87 -7.69 -15.25 6.54
N LYS A 88 -8.26 -14.19 5.95
CA LYS A 88 -9.66 -14.16 5.48
C LYS A 88 -9.81 -14.31 3.97
N GLU A 89 -8.72 -14.06 3.25
CA GLU A 89 -8.65 -14.16 1.80
C GLU A 89 -7.73 -15.31 1.41
N ASP A 90 -7.84 -15.79 0.17
CA ASP A 90 -6.87 -16.75 -0.34
C ASP A 90 -5.47 -16.11 -0.40
N GLU A 91 -4.49 -16.74 0.24
CA GLU A 91 -3.09 -16.32 0.22
C GLU A 91 -2.18 -17.49 -0.13
N ILE A 92 -1.24 -17.24 -1.05
CA ILE A 92 -0.32 -18.25 -1.56
C ILE A 92 1.11 -17.73 -1.38
N TYR A 93 1.95 -18.54 -0.75
CA TYR A 93 3.39 -18.30 -0.68
C TYR A 93 4.10 -19.19 -1.69
N TYR A 94 4.86 -18.56 -2.59
CA TYR A 94 5.83 -19.25 -3.45
C TYR A 94 7.24 -18.83 -3.03
N VAL A 95 8.02 -19.77 -2.51
CA VAL A 95 9.34 -19.45 -1.94
C VAL A 95 10.36 -19.37 -3.07
N LEU A 96 10.96 -18.20 -3.24
CA LEU A 96 11.97 -17.98 -4.28
C LEU A 96 13.37 -18.44 -3.87
N SER A 97 13.70 -18.34 -2.59
CA SER A 97 15.04 -18.64 -2.05
C SER A 97 15.00 -18.76 -0.53
N GLY A 98 15.97 -19.49 0.05
CA GLY A 98 16.10 -19.62 1.50
C GLY A 98 15.15 -20.65 2.09
N HIS A 99 15.20 -20.79 3.42
CA HIS A 99 14.40 -21.74 4.18
C HIS A 99 13.79 -21.08 5.40
N GLY A 100 12.65 -21.62 5.85
CA GLY A 100 11.97 -21.17 7.06
C GLY A 100 10.94 -22.19 7.52
N ALA A 101 10.11 -21.77 8.47
CA ALA A 101 8.99 -22.55 8.96
C ALA A 101 7.70 -21.75 8.76
N MET A 102 6.63 -22.43 8.34
CA MET A 102 5.30 -21.86 8.19
C MET A 102 4.32 -22.64 9.06
N THR A 103 3.58 -21.93 9.90
CA THR A 103 2.54 -22.54 10.75
C THR A 103 1.16 -22.22 10.18
N VAL A 104 0.40 -23.27 9.86
CA VAL A 104 -0.98 -23.19 9.34
C VAL A 104 -1.86 -24.09 10.22
N ASP A 105 -2.92 -23.52 10.79
CA ASP A 105 -3.86 -24.22 11.68
C ASP A 105 -3.15 -25.01 12.80
N GLY A 106 -2.15 -24.38 13.42
CA GLY A 106 -1.35 -24.97 14.50
C GLY A 106 -0.33 -26.03 14.06
N LYS A 107 -0.29 -26.42 12.78
CA LYS A 107 0.71 -27.34 12.24
C LYS A 107 1.84 -26.56 11.56
N THR A 108 3.07 -26.91 11.89
CA THR A 108 4.27 -26.28 11.32
C THR A 108 4.87 -27.14 10.22
N PHE A 109 5.29 -26.49 9.14
CA PHE A 109 5.91 -27.08 7.97
C PHE A 109 7.23 -26.38 7.68
N ASP A 110 8.28 -27.14 7.36
CA ASP A 110 9.48 -26.58 6.78
C ASP A 110 9.16 -26.14 5.34
N VAL A 111 9.59 -24.92 4.99
CA VAL A 111 9.41 -24.35 3.65
C VAL A 111 10.76 -24.01 3.05
N GLY A 112 10.86 -24.18 1.74
CA GLY A 112 12.04 -23.92 0.93
C GLY A 112 11.63 -23.67 -0.52
N PRO A 113 12.59 -23.42 -1.42
CA PRO A 113 12.28 -23.00 -2.78
C PRO A 113 11.50 -24.04 -3.58
N GLY A 114 10.55 -23.58 -4.38
CA GLY A 114 9.61 -24.42 -5.15
C GLY A 114 8.22 -24.47 -4.53
#